data_AF-A0A2A2SIP0-F1
#
_entry.id   AF-A0A2A2SIP0-F1
#
_cell.length_a   1.000
_cell.length_b   1.000
_cell.length_c   1.000
_cell.angle_alpha   90.00
_cell.angle_beta   90.00
_cell.angle_gamma   90.00
#
_symmetry.space_group_name_H-M   'P 1'
#
loop_
_entity.id
_entity.type
_entity.pdbx_description
1 polymer ?
#
loop_
_entity_poly.entity_id
_entity_poly.type
_entity_poly.pdbx_seq_one_letter_code
_entity_poly.pdbx_strand_id
1 'polypeptide(L)'
;MCRCPAHADRSPSLSVRVGTTRLLLHCFAGCAAPDILRELRRLGLLSGRPAVHGRANDFAGHAKDFARAATRVWRDARIIAGTPAERYLRSRAITLPSPELRYHPRAPHGPKPFTQFRPALVAAVRDDTGLVGVHRTFLDRRTGRLAQLPEPKLGLGRFGGGAVRLGGSGPRLGLAEGLETALSAAMLFGVPCWATLGTERFRHVRLPGGIEELMLFLDHDAGGRRAERLARDAHAAIPVITTYFPRRWSCDWNDVLRASVQADAA
;
A
#
# COMPACT_ATOMS: atom_id res chain seq x y z
N MET A 1 -15.89 -4.95 7.38
CA MET A 1 -15.64 -6.39 7.63
C MET A 1 -16.79 -6.93 8.45
N CYS A 2 -17.11 -8.21 8.31
CA CYS A 2 -18.15 -8.91 9.05
C CYS A 2 -17.58 -10.20 9.66
N ARG A 3 -18.38 -10.89 10.47
CA ARG A 3 -18.00 -12.19 11.02
C ARG A 3 -18.01 -13.24 9.93
N CYS A 4 -16.96 -14.07 9.88
CA CYS A 4 -16.91 -15.17 8.92
C CYS A 4 -17.93 -16.24 9.32
N PRO A 5 -18.85 -16.67 8.44
CA PRO A 5 -19.81 -17.68 8.79
C PRO A 5 -19.17 -19.07 8.89
N ALA A 6 -18.06 -19.31 8.19
CA ALA A 6 -17.37 -20.61 8.15
C ALA A 6 -16.61 -20.99 9.44
N HIS A 7 -16.62 -20.16 10.48
CA HIS A 7 -16.09 -20.53 11.80
C HIS A 7 -16.78 -19.72 12.92
N ALA A 8 -16.58 -20.14 14.17
CA ALA A 8 -17.08 -19.43 15.35
C ALA A 8 -16.27 -18.14 15.57
N ASP A 9 -16.73 -17.05 14.98
CA ASP A 9 -16.02 -15.77 14.97
C ASP A 9 -16.49 -14.83 16.11
N ARG A 10 -15.56 -14.37 16.95
CA ARG A 10 -15.83 -13.37 18.01
C ARG A 10 -15.60 -11.93 17.53
N SER A 11 -14.78 -11.70 16.49
CA SER A 11 -14.36 -10.38 15.99
C SER A 11 -14.27 -10.35 14.45
N PRO A 12 -14.85 -9.36 13.74
CA PRO A 12 -14.99 -9.40 12.28
C PRO A 12 -13.73 -9.80 11.49
N SER A 13 -13.74 -11.01 10.92
CA SER A 13 -12.60 -11.59 10.18
C SER A 13 -12.81 -11.69 8.66
N LEU A 14 -14.03 -11.45 8.16
CA LEU A 14 -14.39 -11.57 6.74
C LEU A 14 -14.47 -10.21 6.05
N SER A 15 -13.73 -10.05 4.96
CA SER A 15 -13.91 -9.00 3.98
C SER A 15 -14.83 -9.48 2.85
N VAL A 16 -15.92 -8.75 2.62
CA VAL A 16 -16.79 -8.93 1.45
C VAL A 16 -16.69 -7.66 0.62
N ARG A 17 -16.33 -7.79 -0.64
CA ARG A 17 -16.25 -6.67 -1.60
C ARG A 17 -16.97 -7.05 -2.88
N VAL A 18 -17.62 -6.07 -3.51
CA VAL A 18 -18.16 -6.26 -4.86
C VAL A 18 -17.02 -6.05 -5.86
N GLY A 19 -16.63 -7.12 -6.56
CA GLY A 19 -15.72 -7.04 -7.69
C GLY A 19 -16.48 -6.77 -8.99
N THR A 20 -15.76 -6.61 -10.10
CA THR A 20 -16.35 -6.21 -11.38
C THR A 20 -17.33 -7.24 -11.95
N THR A 21 -17.07 -8.54 -11.73
CA THR A 21 -17.90 -9.64 -12.23
C THR A 21 -18.38 -10.59 -11.13
N ARG A 22 -17.85 -10.46 -9.91
CA ARG A 22 -18.10 -11.39 -8.81
C ARG A 22 -17.90 -10.74 -7.45
N LEU A 23 -18.50 -11.30 -6.41
CA LEU A 23 -18.15 -10.99 -5.03
C LEU A 23 -16.73 -11.51 -4.72
N LEU A 24 -15.94 -10.69 -4.03
CA LEU A 24 -14.63 -11.03 -3.50
C LEU A 24 -14.75 -11.26 -2.01
N LEU A 25 -14.37 -12.45 -1.57
CA LEU A 25 -14.41 -12.89 -0.17
C LEU A 25 -12.99 -13.16 0.30
N HIS A 26 -12.60 -12.59 1.43
CA HIS A 26 -11.32 -12.87 2.08
C HIS A 26 -11.48 -12.98 3.59
N CYS A 27 -11.22 -14.15 4.15
CA CYS A 27 -11.21 -14.36 5.59
C CYS A 27 -9.78 -14.24 6.11
N PHE A 28 -9.53 -13.24 6.97
CA PHE A 28 -8.23 -13.02 7.60
C PHE A 28 -7.88 -14.07 8.66
N ALA A 29 -8.87 -14.88 9.08
CA ALA A 29 -8.65 -16.03 9.97
C ALA A 29 -8.35 -17.34 9.21
N GLY A 30 -8.22 -17.30 7.87
CA GLY A 30 -7.72 -18.42 7.08
C GLY A 30 -8.77 -19.35 6.46
N CYS A 31 -10.07 -19.04 6.55
CA CYS A 31 -11.08 -19.86 5.87
C CYS A 31 -10.95 -19.78 4.35
N ALA A 32 -11.01 -20.93 3.68
CA ALA A 32 -11.00 -20.97 2.22
C ALA A 32 -12.33 -20.43 1.66
N ALA A 33 -12.25 -19.76 0.50
CA ALA A 33 -13.43 -19.20 -0.16
C ALA A 33 -14.57 -20.23 -0.39
N PRO A 34 -14.30 -21.50 -0.76
CA PRO A 34 -15.36 -22.51 -0.90
C PRO A 34 -16.14 -22.79 0.39
N ASP A 35 -15.48 -22.77 1.56
CA ASP A 35 -16.13 -23.02 2.85
C ASP A 35 -17.03 -21.85 3.26
N ILE A 36 -16.56 -20.63 3.01
CA ILE A 36 -17.35 -19.41 3.21
C ILE A 36 -18.60 -19.43 2.32
N LEU A 37 -18.43 -19.76 1.03
CA LEU A 37 -19.55 -19.85 0.09
C LEU A 37 -20.54 -20.97 0.45
N ARG A 38 -20.05 -22.14 0.89
CA ARG A 38 -20.89 -23.24 1.36
C ARG A 38 -21.78 -22.78 2.50
N GLU A 39 -21.20 -22.09 3.48
CA GLU A 39 -21.94 -21.66 4.65
C GLU A 39 -22.91 -20.51 4.36
N LEU A 40 -22.52 -19.55 3.50
CA LEU A 40 -23.45 -18.51 3.04
C LEU A 40 -24.66 -19.10 2.30
N ARG A 41 -24.49 -20.19 1.53
CA ARG A 41 -25.61 -20.93 0.93
C ARG A 41 -26.47 -21.61 1.99
N ARG A 42 -25.85 -22.26 2.99
CA ARG A 42 -26.57 -22.90 4.11
C ARG A 42 -27.44 -21.89 4.87
N LEU A 43 -26.95 -20.66 5.04
CA LEU A 43 -27.67 -19.56 5.67
C LEU A 43 -28.74 -18.91 4.78
N GLY A 44 -28.93 -19.37 3.54
CA GLY A 44 -29.88 -18.79 2.59
C GLY A 44 -29.48 -17.42 2.04
N LEU A 45 -28.26 -16.95 2.32
CA LEU A 45 -27.76 -15.63 1.91
C LEU A 45 -27.32 -15.60 0.44
N LEU A 46 -27.31 -16.76 -0.24
CA LEU A 46 -26.94 -16.92 -1.65
C LEU A 46 -28.07 -17.51 -2.50
N SER A 47 -29.30 -17.46 -2.03
CA SER A 47 -30.46 -18.03 -2.71
C SER A 47 -31.11 -17.06 -3.70
N GLY A 48 -30.89 -17.30 -5.00
CA GLY A 48 -31.95 -17.30 -6.02
C GLY A 48 -32.69 -16.01 -6.37
N ARG A 49 -31.98 -14.99 -6.86
CA ARG A 49 -32.40 -14.12 -7.98
C ARG A 49 -31.14 -13.40 -8.47
N PRO A 50 -30.85 -13.31 -9.79
CA PRO A 50 -29.81 -12.40 -10.24
C PRO A 50 -30.28 -11.00 -9.86
N ALA A 51 -29.69 -10.43 -8.81
CA ALA A 51 -29.86 -9.02 -8.55
C ALA A 51 -29.41 -8.30 -9.82
N VAL A 52 -30.39 -7.64 -10.43
CA VAL A 52 -30.31 -6.79 -11.61
C VAL A 52 -28.92 -6.20 -11.75
N HIS A 53 -28.32 -6.38 -12.94
CA HIS A 53 -27.05 -5.78 -13.33
C HIS A 53 -26.88 -4.40 -12.71
N GLY A 54 -26.06 -4.30 -11.66
CA GLY A 54 -25.55 -3.02 -11.21
C GLY A 54 -24.81 -2.45 -12.41
N ARG A 55 -25.40 -1.44 -13.06
CA ARG A 55 -24.88 -0.86 -14.30
C ARG A 55 -23.41 -0.52 -14.05
N ALA A 56 -22.53 -0.87 -14.98
CA ALA A 56 -21.10 -0.53 -14.94
C ALA A 56 -20.83 0.97 -14.61
N ASN A 57 -21.84 1.82 -14.80
CA ASN A 57 -21.88 3.23 -14.42
C ASN A 57 -21.65 3.51 -12.91
N ASP A 58 -22.12 2.66 -12.00
CA ASP A 58 -21.99 2.91 -10.55
C ASP A 58 -20.54 2.72 -10.08
N PHE A 59 -19.84 1.75 -10.64
CA PHE A 59 -18.41 1.53 -10.39
C PHE A 59 -17.55 2.66 -10.96
N ALA A 60 -17.92 3.23 -12.10
CA ALA A 60 -17.26 4.38 -12.71
C ALA A 60 -17.48 5.66 -11.91
N GLY A 61 -18.70 5.89 -11.40
CA GLY A 61 -19.03 7.01 -10.51
C GLY A 61 -18.21 6.97 -9.23
N HIS A 62 -18.19 5.82 -8.54
CA HIS A 62 -17.39 5.66 -7.31
C HIS A 62 -15.89 5.79 -7.56
N ALA A 63 -15.37 5.32 -8.71
CA ALA A 63 -13.97 5.50 -9.07
C ALA A 63 -13.59 6.98 -9.19
N LYS A 64 -14.43 7.77 -9.87
CA LYS A 64 -14.25 9.22 -10.03
C LYS A 64 -14.29 9.92 -8.67
N ASP A 65 -15.15 9.50 -7.76
CA ASP A 65 -15.24 10.08 -6.41
C ASP A 65 -13.98 9.80 -5.57
N PHE A 66 -13.45 8.57 -5.60
CA PHE A 66 -12.20 8.25 -4.90
C PHE A 66 -10.99 8.99 -5.48
N ALA A 67 -10.90 9.12 -6.80
CA ALA A 67 -9.84 9.89 -7.47
C ALA A 67 -9.92 11.38 -7.10
N ARG A 68 -11.13 11.96 -7.08
CA ARG A 68 -11.36 13.34 -6.61
C ARG A 68 -10.96 13.53 -5.15
N ALA A 69 -11.32 12.59 -4.27
CA ALA A 69 -10.96 12.65 -2.86
C ALA A 69 -9.44 12.57 -2.65
N ALA A 70 -8.75 11.67 -3.35
CA ALA A 70 -7.30 11.58 -3.31
C ALA A 70 -6.62 12.85 -3.83
N THR A 71 -7.11 13.39 -4.95
CA THR A 71 -6.63 14.65 -5.53
C THR A 71 -6.77 15.82 -4.56
N ARG A 72 -7.91 15.91 -3.87
CA ARG A 72 -8.15 16.94 -2.84
C ARG A 72 -7.16 16.80 -1.68
N VAL A 73 -6.99 15.59 -1.14
CA VAL A 73 -5.99 15.34 -0.07
C VAL A 73 -4.58 15.70 -0.53
N TRP A 74 -4.20 15.37 -1.75
CA TRP A 74 -2.89 15.71 -2.28
C TRP A 74 -2.68 17.22 -2.46
N ARG A 75 -3.67 17.91 -3.03
CA ARG A 75 -3.65 19.35 -3.28
C ARG A 75 -3.59 20.15 -1.97
N ASP A 76 -4.38 19.75 -0.98
CA ASP A 76 -4.49 20.44 0.30
C ASP A 76 -3.34 20.07 1.27
N ALA A 77 -2.48 19.11 0.89
CA ALA A 77 -1.26 18.76 1.61
C ALA A 77 -0.10 19.71 1.28
N ARG A 78 0.77 19.95 2.26
CA ARG A 78 1.92 20.87 2.19
C ARG A 78 3.25 20.12 2.20
N ILE A 79 4.34 20.83 1.95
CA ILE A 79 5.71 20.29 2.10
C ILE A 79 5.93 19.70 3.50
N ILE A 80 6.82 18.72 3.60
CA ILE A 80 7.05 17.99 4.86
C ILE A 80 7.93 18.75 5.86
N ALA A 81 8.73 19.73 5.41
CA ALA A 81 9.67 20.46 6.26
C ALA A 81 8.97 21.15 7.45
N GLY A 82 9.53 21.01 8.65
CA GLY A 82 8.99 21.53 9.90
C GLY A 82 7.72 20.82 10.40
N THR A 83 7.30 19.71 9.78
CA THR A 83 6.04 19.03 10.12
C THR A 83 6.27 17.73 10.91
N PRO A 84 5.22 17.17 11.55
CA PRO A 84 5.28 15.82 12.11
C PRO A 84 5.73 14.74 11.12
N ALA A 85 5.47 14.90 9.81
CA ALA A 85 5.90 13.92 8.81
C ALA A 85 7.42 13.91 8.62
N GLU A 86 8.08 15.08 8.67
CA GLU A 86 9.54 15.13 8.66
C GLU A 86 10.11 14.45 9.91
N ARG A 87 9.56 14.75 11.10
CA ARG A 87 10.00 14.09 12.34
C ARG A 87 9.81 12.58 12.30
N TYR A 88 8.69 12.12 11.74
CA TYR A 88 8.43 10.70 11.54
C TYR A 88 9.51 10.03 10.69
N LEU A 89 9.79 10.58 9.50
CA LEU A 89 10.81 10.03 8.59
C LEU A 89 12.21 10.08 9.21
N ARG A 90 12.59 11.20 9.84
CA ARG A 90 13.87 11.32 10.55
C ARG A 90 14.02 10.33 11.71
N SER A 91 12.95 10.06 12.46
CA SER A 91 12.96 9.02 13.51
C SER A 91 13.17 7.60 12.97
N ARG A 92 12.94 7.43 11.67
CA ARG A 92 13.19 6.20 10.91
C ARG A 92 14.50 6.27 10.12
N ALA A 93 15.38 7.22 10.44
CA ALA A 93 16.64 7.50 9.73
C ALA A 93 16.49 7.85 8.24
N ILE A 94 15.26 8.15 7.78
CA ILE A 94 15.00 8.52 6.39
C ILE A 94 15.16 10.03 6.24
N THR A 95 16.12 10.44 5.42
CA THR A 95 16.42 11.86 5.11
C THR A 95 16.22 12.21 3.65
N LEU A 96 15.93 11.21 2.79
CA LEU A 96 15.73 11.41 1.36
C LEU A 96 14.52 12.33 1.08
N PRO A 97 14.73 13.53 0.50
CA PRO A 97 13.62 14.38 0.10
C PRO A 97 12.92 13.80 -1.13
N SER A 98 11.61 13.99 -1.22
CA SER A 98 10.84 13.59 -2.41
C SER A 98 9.64 14.50 -2.63
N PRO A 99 9.39 14.98 -3.87
CA PRO A 99 8.18 15.74 -4.19
C PRO A 99 6.91 14.88 -4.11
N GLU A 100 7.06 13.55 -4.09
CA GLU A 100 5.98 12.58 -3.93
C GLU A 100 5.53 12.42 -2.48
N LEU A 101 6.19 13.12 -1.53
CA LEU A 101 5.84 13.13 -0.11
C LEU A 101 5.38 14.51 0.34
N ARG A 102 4.23 14.53 1.02
CA ARG A 102 3.61 15.72 1.60
C ARG A 102 3.09 15.45 3.00
N TYR A 103 2.73 16.50 3.72
CA TYR A 103 2.07 16.43 5.02
C TYR A 103 0.68 17.03 4.94
N HIS A 104 -0.31 16.35 5.51
CA HIS A 104 -1.66 16.86 5.62
C HIS A 104 -2.10 16.88 7.11
N PRO A 105 -2.39 18.04 7.71
CA PRO A 105 -2.69 18.13 9.15
C PRO A 105 -4.03 17.52 9.56
N ARG A 106 -4.96 17.38 8.61
CA ARG A 106 -6.34 16.88 8.82
C ARG A 106 -6.76 15.88 7.74
N ALA A 107 -5.96 14.85 7.47
CA ALA A 107 -6.28 13.85 6.46
C ALA A 107 -7.46 12.99 6.91
N PRO A 108 -8.41 12.64 6.01
CA PRO A 108 -9.55 11.79 6.36
C PRO A 108 -9.08 10.37 6.71
N HIS A 109 -9.62 9.80 7.78
CA HIS A 109 -9.38 8.44 8.30
C HIS A 109 -10.73 7.75 8.49
N GLY A 110 -10.90 6.58 7.86
CA GLY A 110 -12.17 5.84 7.86
C GLY A 110 -13.22 6.36 6.86
N PRO A 111 -14.31 5.58 6.65
CA PRO A 111 -15.38 5.91 5.71
C PRO A 111 -16.36 6.95 6.27
N LYS A 112 -17.20 7.53 5.41
CA LYS A 112 -18.35 8.35 5.83
C LYS A 112 -19.45 7.45 6.45
N PRO A 113 -20.28 7.97 7.37
CA PRO A 113 -20.22 9.31 7.99
C PRO A 113 -19.21 9.41 9.14
N PHE A 114 -18.60 8.30 9.57
CA PHE A 114 -17.71 8.21 10.72
C PHE A 114 -16.27 8.68 10.44
N THR A 115 -16.07 9.50 9.41
CA THR A 115 -14.73 9.94 8.99
C THR A 115 -14.11 10.82 10.07
N GLN A 116 -12.95 10.39 10.57
CA GLN A 116 -12.14 11.19 11.48
C GLN A 116 -11.07 11.93 10.69
N PHE A 117 -10.52 13.01 11.25
CA PHE A 117 -9.46 13.79 10.59
C PHE A 117 -8.21 13.81 11.46
N ARG A 118 -7.08 13.40 10.87
CA ARG A 118 -5.83 13.16 11.60
C ARG A 118 -4.62 13.66 10.81
N PRO A 119 -3.53 14.08 11.47
CA PRO A 119 -2.27 14.35 10.79
C PRO A 119 -1.78 13.12 10.02
N ALA A 120 -1.24 13.32 8.82
CA ALA A 120 -0.67 12.23 8.04
C ALA A 120 0.52 12.68 7.20
N LEU A 121 1.52 11.80 7.09
CA LEU A 121 2.40 11.75 5.93
C LEU A 121 1.58 11.20 4.75
N VAL A 122 1.61 11.91 3.62
CA VAL A 122 0.86 11.59 2.41
C VAL A 122 1.87 11.31 1.31
N ALA A 123 1.82 10.11 0.73
CA ALA A 123 2.58 9.74 -0.45
C ALA A 123 1.67 9.67 -1.67
N ALA A 124 2.05 10.31 -2.76
CA ALA A 124 1.32 10.24 -4.02
C ALA A 124 1.49 8.86 -4.66
N VAL A 125 0.38 8.29 -5.13
CA VAL A 125 0.38 7.06 -5.92
C VAL A 125 0.08 7.45 -7.36
N ARG A 126 1.00 7.12 -8.26
CA ARG A 126 0.96 7.54 -9.65
C ARG A 126 1.08 6.38 -10.61
N ASP A 127 0.37 6.48 -11.72
CA ASP A 127 0.65 5.74 -12.93
C ASP A 127 0.89 6.70 -14.09
N ASP A 128 0.88 6.19 -15.32
CA ASP A 128 1.19 6.98 -16.52
C ASP A 128 0.09 8.00 -16.87
N THR A 129 -1.07 7.93 -16.21
CA THR A 129 -2.15 8.92 -16.31
C THR A 129 -2.04 10.03 -15.26
N GLY A 130 -1.11 9.91 -14.30
CA GLY A 130 -0.88 10.89 -13.24
C GLY A 130 -1.28 10.37 -11.85
N LEU A 131 -1.83 11.25 -11.01
CA LEU A 131 -2.20 10.93 -9.62
C LEU A 131 -3.47 10.06 -9.58
N VAL A 132 -3.33 8.80 -9.20
CA VAL A 132 -4.45 7.84 -9.10
C VAL A 132 -4.90 7.57 -7.66
N GLY A 133 -4.10 8.01 -6.70
CA GLY A 133 -4.41 7.86 -5.28
C GLY A 133 -3.36 8.50 -4.38
N VAL A 134 -3.59 8.40 -3.08
CA VAL A 134 -2.62 8.75 -2.05
C VAL A 134 -2.56 7.64 -1.00
N HIS A 135 -1.37 7.41 -0.48
CA HIS A 135 -1.16 6.60 0.71
C HIS A 135 -0.98 7.53 1.91
N ARG A 136 -1.71 7.29 3.00
CA ARG A 136 -1.67 8.11 4.20
C ARG A 136 -1.11 7.28 5.35
N THR A 137 0.02 7.70 5.90
CA THR A 137 0.56 7.20 7.16
C THR A 137 0.16 8.18 8.25
N PHE A 138 -0.79 7.79 9.09
CA PHE A 138 -1.34 8.66 10.13
C PHE A 138 -0.37 8.78 11.30
N LEU A 139 -0.23 10.01 11.77
CA LEU A 139 0.75 10.38 12.78
C LEU A 139 0.05 10.92 14.02
N ASP A 140 0.60 10.57 15.17
CA ASP A 140 0.22 11.20 16.42
C ASP A 140 0.64 12.68 16.39
N ARG A 141 -0.31 13.58 16.69
CA ARG A 141 -0.09 15.02 16.56
C ARG A 141 1.00 15.53 17.49
N ARG A 142 1.10 14.96 18.70
CA ARG A 142 1.98 15.43 19.77
C ARG A 142 3.40 14.92 19.57
N THR A 143 3.54 13.62 19.35
CA THR A 143 4.83 12.94 19.28
C THR A 143 5.41 12.92 17.87
N GLY A 144 4.58 13.06 16.83
CA GLY A 144 5.01 12.86 15.44
C GLY A 144 5.40 11.42 15.11
N ARG A 145 5.07 10.46 15.98
CA ARG A 145 5.23 9.03 15.72
C ARG A 145 4.03 8.48 14.95
N LEU A 146 4.13 7.23 14.48
CA LEU A 146 2.99 6.52 13.92
C LEU A 146 1.82 6.53 14.92
N ALA A 147 0.63 6.87 14.46
CA ALA A 147 -0.56 6.91 15.32
C ALA A 147 -0.91 5.50 15.82
N GLN A 148 -1.29 5.38 17.09
CA GLN A 148 -1.78 4.13 17.68
C GLN A 148 -3.22 3.88 17.23
N LEU A 149 -3.37 3.30 16.05
CA LEU A 149 -4.65 3.00 15.40
C LEU A 149 -4.62 1.56 14.87
N PRO A 150 -5.77 0.88 14.75
CA PRO A 150 -5.84 -0.44 14.11
C PRO A 150 -5.32 -0.42 12.66
N GLU A 151 -5.64 0.64 11.92
CA GLU A 151 -5.18 0.87 10.54
C GLU A 151 -4.47 2.23 10.45
N PRO A 152 -3.16 2.31 10.79
CA PRO A 152 -2.41 3.56 10.81
C PRO A 152 -1.85 3.94 9.44
N LYS A 153 -1.93 3.05 8.44
CA LYS A 153 -1.49 3.26 7.07
C LYS A 153 -2.64 2.88 6.12
N LEU A 154 -3.13 3.83 5.33
CA LEU A 154 -4.28 3.61 4.45
C LEU A 154 -4.17 4.33 3.10
N GLY A 155 -4.44 3.57 2.03
CA GLY A 155 -4.65 4.11 0.70
C GLY A 155 -6.00 4.80 0.53
N LEU A 156 -6.06 5.85 -0.30
CA LEU A 156 -7.26 6.50 -0.80
C LEU A 156 -7.12 6.63 -2.31
N GLY A 157 -8.07 6.09 -3.07
CA GLY A 157 -7.97 6.02 -4.53
C GLY A 157 -7.96 4.58 -5.02
N ARG A 158 -8.04 4.42 -6.34
CA ARG A 158 -7.90 3.12 -7.00
C ARG A 158 -6.51 3.07 -7.60
N PHE A 159 -5.59 2.42 -6.88
CA PHE A 159 -4.19 2.47 -7.29
C PHE A 159 -3.93 1.77 -8.62
N GLY A 160 -4.71 0.74 -9.00
CA GLY A 160 -4.51 0.05 -10.28
C GLY A 160 -3.05 -0.39 -10.43
N GLY A 161 -2.42 0.01 -11.54
CA GLY A 161 -0.98 -0.17 -11.77
C GLY A 161 -0.07 0.95 -11.26
N GLY A 162 -0.59 1.88 -10.46
CA GLY A 162 0.19 2.94 -9.86
C GLY A 162 1.02 2.50 -8.65
N ALA A 163 2.07 3.26 -8.38
CA ALA A 163 2.97 3.08 -7.23
C ALA A 163 3.38 4.45 -6.67
N VAL A 164 4.00 4.49 -5.49
CA VAL A 164 4.72 5.70 -5.06
C VAL A 164 6.04 5.73 -5.82
N ARG A 165 6.16 6.62 -6.81
CA ARG A 165 7.31 6.69 -7.72
C ARG A 165 8.42 7.60 -7.15
N LEU A 166 9.27 7.09 -6.26
CA LEU A 166 10.32 7.89 -5.59
C LEU A 166 11.54 8.14 -6.50
N GLY A 167 11.32 8.80 -7.64
CA GLY A 167 12.31 9.08 -8.67
C GLY A 167 12.43 7.99 -9.74
N GLY A 168 13.44 8.14 -10.60
CA GLY A 168 13.83 7.14 -11.61
C GLY A 168 13.31 7.42 -13.02
N SER A 169 14.26 7.54 -13.95
CA SER A 169 14.08 7.56 -15.41
C SER A 169 15.16 6.76 -16.14
N GLY A 170 16.02 6.06 -15.39
CA GLY A 170 17.16 5.30 -15.90
C GLY A 170 16.88 3.79 -15.96
N PRO A 171 17.88 2.99 -16.36
CA PRO A 171 17.70 1.56 -16.64
C PRO A 171 17.56 0.70 -15.39
N ARG A 172 17.83 1.25 -14.19
CA ARG A 172 17.77 0.54 -12.91
C ARG A 172 16.65 1.10 -12.06
N LEU A 173 15.80 0.20 -11.54
CA LEU A 173 14.68 0.58 -10.68
C LEU A 173 14.48 -0.43 -9.56
N GLY A 174 14.26 0.09 -8.35
CA GLY A 174 13.86 -0.69 -7.18
C GLY A 174 12.34 -0.80 -7.04
N LEU A 175 11.85 -1.93 -6.52
CA LEU A 175 10.49 -2.06 -5.97
C LEU A 175 10.56 -2.54 -4.53
N ALA A 176 9.76 -1.94 -3.66
CA ALA A 176 9.58 -2.38 -2.29
C ALA A 176 8.09 -2.41 -1.91
N GLU A 177 7.74 -3.21 -0.90
CA GLU A 177 6.34 -3.31 -0.45
C GLU A 177 5.84 -2.01 0.18
N GLY A 178 6.60 -1.52 1.17
CA GLY A 178 6.24 -0.34 1.97
C GLY A 178 6.94 0.94 1.51
N LEU A 179 6.37 2.08 1.92
CA LEU A 179 6.97 3.40 1.67
C LEU A 179 8.33 3.54 2.36
N GLU A 180 8.40 3.18 3.63
CA GLU A 180 9.62 3.29 4.43
C GLU A 180 10.71 2.34 3.91
N THR A 181 10.35 1.12 3.52
CA THR A 181 11.23 0.15 2.87
C THR A 181 11.79 0.71 1.55
N ALA A 182 10.94 1.30 0.70
CA ALA A 182 11.36 1.90 -0.57
C ALA A 182 12.35 3.06 -0.37
N LEU A 183 12.03 3.99 0.53
CA LEU A 183 12.90 5.11 0.87
C LEU A 183 14.24 4.64 1.45
N SER A 184 14.20 3.61 2.31
CA SER A 184 15.41 3.08 2.94
C SER A 184 16.30 2.36 1.94
N ALA A 185 15.72 1.54 1.06
CA ALA A 185 16.45 0.90 -0.02
C ALA A 185 17.06 1.94 -0.98
N ALA A 186 16.34 3.01 -1.31
CA ALA A 186 16.89 4.06 -2.16
C ALA A 186 18.13 4.72 -1.54
N MET A 187 18.12 4.95 -0.22
CA MET A 187 19.28 5.50 0.51
C MET A 187 20.44 4.50 0.61
N LEU A 188 20.15 3.22 0.88
CA LEU A 188 21.17 2.19 1.09
C LEU A 188 21.86 1.74 -0.21
N PHE A 189 21.12 1.72 -1.32
CA PHE A 189 21.60 1.16 -2.59
C PHE A 189 21.84 2.22 -3.67
N GLY A 190 21.47 3.48 -3.42
CA GLY A 190 21.66 4.58 -4.38
C GLY A 190 20.85 4.42 -5.67
N VAL A 191 19.73 3.67 -5.62
CA VAL A 191 18.84 3.45 -6.76
C VAL A 191 17.44 4.01 -6.49
N PRO A 192 16.76 4.62 -7.49
CA PRO A 192 15.36 4.98 -7.34
C PRO A 192 14.53 3.74 -6.98
N CYS A 193 13.62 3.85 -6.02
CA CYS A 193 12.85 2.70 -5.54
C CYS A 193 11.38 3.06 -5.34
N TRP A 194 10.47 2.32 -5.99
CA TRP A 194 9.04 2.60 -5.89
C TRP A 194 8.37 1.73 -4.82
N ALA A 195 7.43 2.32 -4.07
CA ALA A 195 6.62 1.57 -3.11
C ALA A 195 5.35 1.03 -3.78
N THR A 196 5.17 -0.29 -3.75
CA THR A 196 4.00 -0.96 -4.34
C THR A 196 2.75 -0.84 -3.46
N LEU A 197 2.93 -0.63 -2.15
CA LEU A 197 1.90 -0.49 -1.13
C LEU A 197 1.07 -1.76 -0.90
N GLY A 198 1.76 -2.91 -0.93
CA GLY A 198 1.23 -4.20 -0.53
C GLY A 198 1.73 -5.34 -1.41
N THR A 199 1.96 -6.51 -0.81
CA THR A 199 2.49 -7.72 -1.45
C THR A 199 1.79 -8.07 -2.77
N GLU A 200 0.46 -8.06 -2.81
CA GLU A 200 -0.33 -8.40 -4.02
C GLU A 200 -0.10 -7.44 -5.19
N ARG A 201 0.36 -6.22 -4.91
CA ARG A 201 0.43 -5.15 -5.90
C ARG A 201 1.65 -5.26 -6.80
N PHE A 202 2.67 -6.04 -6.44
CA PHE A 202 3.85 -6.25 -7.27
C PHE A 202 3.49 -6.72 -8.69
N ARG A 203 2.45 -7.55 -8.84
CA ARG A 203 1.98 -8.02 -10.15
C ARG A 203 1.22 -6.98 -10.98
N HIS A 204 0.88 -5.84 -10.39
CA HIS A 204 0.01 -4.84 -10.99
C HIS A 204 0.75 -3.55 -11.34
N VAL A 205 1.84 -3.21 -10.64
CA VAL A 205 2.58 -1.98 -10.86
C VAL A 205 3.07 -1.90 -12.30
N ARG A 206 2.73 -0.82 -13.00
CA ARG A 206 3.22 -0.53 -14.34
C ARG A 206 4.56 0.18 -14.25
N LEU A 207 5.59 -0.48 -14.77
CA LEU A 207 6.95 0.02 -14.85
C LEU A 207 7.14 0.83 -16.13
N PRO A 208 8.03 1.84 -16.14
CA PRO A 208 8.34 2.58 -17.35
C PRO A 208 9.10 1.67 -18.34
N GLY A 209 9.05 2.01 -19.62
CA GLY A 209 9.89 1.34 -20.62
C GLY A 209 11.38 1.61 -20.37
N GLY A 210 12.24 0.69 -20.82
CA GLY A 210 13.70 0.85 -20.74
C GLY A 210 14.34 0.45 -19.41
N ILE A 211 13.60 -0.23 -18.53
CA ILE A 211 14.21 -0.88 -17.35
C ILE A 211 14.97 -2.13 -17.80
N GLU A 212 16.26 -2.16 -17.51
CA GLU A 212 17.17 -3.28 -17.77
C GLU A 212 17.39 -4.13 -16.51
N GLU A 213 17.36 -3.50 -15.32
CA GLU A 213 17.48 -4.15 -14.03
C GLU A 213 16.37 -3.72 -13.05
N LEU A 214 15.62 -4.69 -12.55
CA LEU A 214 14.64 -4.53 -11.47
C LEU A 214 15.19 -5.13 -10.17
N MET A 215 15.35 -4.28 -9.16
CA MET A 215 15.82 -4.67 -7.83
C MET A 215 14.63 -4.80 -6.87
N LEU A 216 14.35 -5.99 -6.37
CA LEU A 216 13.26 -6.24 -5.44
C LEU A 216 13.76 -6.16 -4.00
N PHE A 217 13.32 -5.16 -3.25
CA PHE A 217 13.64 -4.95 -1.85
C PHE A 217 12.47 -5.44 -0.99
N LEU A 218 12.56 -6.68 -0.54
CA LEU A 218 11.44 -7.40 0.08
C LEU A 218 11.71 -7.65 1.56
N ASP A 219 10.65 -7.66 2.35
CA ASP A 219 10.72 -7.99 3.77
C ASP A 219 11.13 -9.47 3.93
N HIS A 220 11.91 -9.79 4.96
CA HIS A 220 12.41 -11.16 5.15
C HIS A 220 11.37 -12.02 5.87
N ASP A 221 10.27 -12.32 5.17
CA ASP A 221 9.17 -13.14 5.65
C ASP A 221 8.42 -13.88 4.50
N ALA A 222 7.31 -14.54 4.84
CA ALA A 222 6.46 -15.23 3.86
C ALA A 222 5.79 -14.28 2.84
N GLY A 223 5.49 -13.05 3.25
CA GLY A 223 4.97 -11.98 2.38
C GLY A 223 6.00 -11.59 1.33
N GLY A 224 7.24 -11.32 1.74
CA GLY A 224 8.34 -11.04 0.83
C GLY A 224 8.57 -12.14 -0.20
N ARG A 225 8.60 -13.42 0.21
CA ARG A 225 8.72 -14.55 -0.73
C ARG A 225 7.56 -14.61 -1.73
N ARG A 226 6.38 -14.18 -1.32
CA ARG A 226 5.20 -14.10 -2.19
C ARG A 226 5.29 -12.91 -3.16
N ALA A 227 5.74 -11.75 -2.70
CA ALA A 227 6.01 -10.58 -3.53
C ALA A 227 7.04 -10.90 -4.62
N GLU A 228 8.09 -11.65 -4.29
CA GLU A 228 9.10 -12.08 -5.25
C GLU A 228 8.49 -12.83 -6.44
N ARG A 229 7.70 -13.88 -6.17
CA ARG A 229 7.03 -14.66 -7.22
C ARG A 229 6.14 -13.78 -8.08
N LEU A 230 5.30 -12.97 -7.44
CA LEU A 230 4.39 -12.06 -8.14
C LEU A 230 5.12 -11.05 -9.04
N ALA A 231 6.25 -10.52 -8.58
CA ALA A 231 7.05 -9.57 -9.34
C ALA A 231 7.74 -10.25 -10.52
N ARG A 232 8.36 -11.42 -10.31
CA ARG A 232 9.03 -12.19 -11.38
C ARG A 232 8.05 -12.59 -12.48
N ASP A 233 6.86 -13.07 -12.10
CA ASP A 233 5.84 -13.48 -13.06
C ASP A 233 5.33 -12.29 -13.89
N ALA A 234 5.08 -11.14 -13.26
CA ALA A 234 4.50 -9.98 -13.93
C ALA A 234 5.50 -9.18 -14.77
N HIS A 235 6.79 -9.20 -14.38
CA HIS A 235 7.84 -8.41 -15.00
C HIS A 235 8.89 -9.28 -15.72
N ALA A 236 8.53 -10.50 -16.13
CA ALA A 236 9.42 -11.47 -16.76
C ALA A 236 10.13 -10.98 -18.03
N ALA A 237 9.62 -9.91 -18.66
CA ALA A 237 10.25 -9.27 -19.81
C ALA A 237 11.47 -8.41 -19.44
N ILE A 238 11.69 -8.09 -18.16
CA ILE A 238 12.86 -7.34 -17.71
C ILE A 238 14.08 -8.27 -17.71
N PRO A 239 15.19 -7.87 -18.35
CA PRO A 239 16.37 -8.74 -18.48
C PRO A 239 16.94 -9.25 -17.16
N VAL A 240 17.05 -8.37 -16.15
CA VAL A 240 17.63 -8.73 -14.86
C VAL A 240 16.65 -8.40 -13.73
N ILE A 241 16.32 -9.41 -12.92
CA ILE A 241 15.52 -9.24 -11.69
C ILE A 241 16.29 -9.81 -10.50
N THR A 242 16.80 -8.92 -9.65
CA THR A 242 17.59 -9.26 -8.46
C THR A 242 16.77 -9.05 -7.21
N THR A 243 16.74 -10.03 -6.30
CA THR A 243 15.99 -9.94 -5.04
C THR A 243 16.94 -9.71 -3.86
N TYR A 244 16.57 -8.78 -2.98
CA TYR A 244 17.29 -8.47 -1.76
C TYR A 244 16.37 -8.63 -0.56
N PHE A 245 16.83 -9.40 0.42
CA PHE A 245 16.21 -9.55 1.75
C PHE A 245 17.16 -9.01 2.83
N PRO A 246 16.63 -8.35 3.88
CA PRO A 246 17.40 -8.09 5.09
C PRO A 246 17.98 -9.38 5.67
N ARG A 247 19.18 -9.31 6.28
CA ARG A 247 19.87 -10.53 6.79
C ARG A 247 19.07 -11.26 7.87
N ARG A 248 18.38 -10.52 8.74
CA ARG A 248 17.62 -11.07 9.85
C ARG A 248 16.18 -11.31 9.43
N TRP A 249 15.63 -12.46 9.82
CA TRP A 249 14.21 -12.78 9.65
C TRP A 249 13.34 -11.71 10.32
N SER A 250 12.19 -11.39 9.73
CA SER A 250 11.23 -10.37 10.19
C SER A 250 11.73 -8.92 10.24
N CYS A 251 12.97 -8.65 9.81
CA CYS A 251 13.43 -7.27 9.62
C CYS A 251 13.01 -6.75 8.24
N ASP A 252 12.73 -5.44 8.19
CA ASP A 252 12.54 -4.68 6.95
C ASP A 252 13.81 -3.87 6.59
N TRP A 253 13.83 -3.25 5.40
CA TRP A 253 14.96 -2.42 4.97
C TRP A 253 15.11 -1.12 5.78
N ASN A 254 14.07 -0.67 6.48
CA ASN A 254 14.19 0.49 7.35
C ASN A 254 14.91 0.14 8.66
N ASP A 255 14.70 -1.07 9.19
CA ASP A 255 15.49 -1.55 10.33
C ASP A 255 16.98 -1.65 9.98
N VAL A 256 17.30 -2.08 8.75
CA VAL A 256 18.68 -2.09 8.24
C VAL A 256 19.27 -0.68 8.18
N LEU A 257 18.54 0.29 7.60
CA LEU A 257 19.01 1.68 7.53
C LEU A 257 19.22 2.29 8.93
N ARG A 258 18.29 2.03 9.86
CA ARG A 258 18.41 2.55 11.23
C ARG A 258 19.62 1.96 11.95
N ALA A 259 19.92 0.69 11.73
CA ALA A 259 21.10 0.05 12.29
C ALA A 259 22.40 0.59 11.68
N SER A 260 22.44 0.88 10.37
CA SER A 260 23.65 1.43 9.74
C SER A 260 24.00 2.82 10.28
N VAL A 261 23.00 3.71 10.40
CA VAL A 261 23.20 5.07 10.94
C VAL A 261 23.61 5.04 12.42
N GLN A 262 23.14 4.06 13.20
CA GLN A 262 23.57 3.88 14.59
C GLN A 262 25.02 3.41 14.69
N ALA A 263 25.47 2.55 13.78
CA ALA A 263 26.85 2.10 13.73
C ALA A 263 27.82 3.21 13.31
N ASP A 264 27.42 4.07 12.37
CA ASP A 264 28.24 5.20 11.91
C ASP A 264 28.38 6.33 12.96
N ALA A 265 27.49 6.36 13.96
CA ALA A 265 27.48 7.37 15.03
C ALA A 265 28.20 6.93 16.32
N ALA A 266 28.67 5.68 16.38
CA ALA A 266 29.35 5.07 17.53
C ALA A 266 30.87 5.05 17.31
#